data_AF-A0A7S0Z8P3-F1
#
_entry.id   AF-A0A7S0Z8P3-F1
#
_cell.length_a   1.000
_cell.length_b   1.000
_cell.length_c   1.000
_cell.angle_alpha   90.00
_cell.angle_beta   90.00
_cell.angle_gamma   90.00
#
_symmetry.space_group_name_H-M   'P 1'
#
loop_
_entity.id
_entity.type
_entity.pdbx_description
1 polymer ?
#
loop_
_entity_poly.entity_id
_entity_poly.type
_entity_poly.pdbx_seq_one_letter_code
_entity_poly.pdbx_strand_id
1 'polypeptide(L)'
;KLHGSVLAAAAGAAVSFGALPPKLNPFIQPLMSSVRRERDLELQRRAANSVAAMIKLCADRKPSPNDKLLKNISIMACGDIKETLRAGVKEVPEEDVKDAKKKGANGGVVDDEEISEAMVSRLGAEACIRAICASFGGDVFSKLPALEKIIVAPVVNAPAESADLLAIQTLVDGLQMIKVFGPVAHESLRAKVIEVTRAAFAAAM
;
A
#
# COMPACT_ATOMS: atom_id res chain seq x y z
N LYS A 1 16.33 14.30 -9.27
CA LYS A 1 15.16 14.35 -8.36
C LYS A 1 14.08 15.32 -8.86
N LEU A 2 14.41 16.59 -9.15
CA LEU A 2 13.46 17.61 -9.64
C LEU A 2 12.58 17.19 -10.84
N HIS A 3 13.15 16.50 -11.84
CA HIS A 3 12.41 16.08 -13.03
C HIS A 3 11.25 15.10 -12.72
N GLY A 4 11.43 14.21 -11.75
CA GLY A 4 10.42 13.19 -11.40
C GLY A 4 9.17 13.79 -10.78
N SER A 5 9.35 14.66 -9.79
CA SER A 5 8.24 15.32 -9.09
C SER A 5 7.49 16.29 -10.00
N VAL A 6 8.20 16.97 -10.93
CA VAL A 6 7.56 17.83 -11.95
C VAL A 6 6.71 17.01 -12.92
N LEU A 7 7.23 15.88 -13.42
CA LEU A 7 6.44 15.00 -14.30
C LEU A 7 5.21 14.41 -13.57
N ALA A 8 5.36 14.03 -12.31
CA ALA A 8 4.25 13.53 -11.49
C ALA A 8 3.19 14.63 -11.25
N ALA A 9 3.62 15.86 -10.96
CA ALA A 9 2.71 16.99 -10.80
C ALA A 9 1.97 17.32 -12.10
N ALA A 10 2.67 17.33 -13.25
CA ALA A 10 2.04 17.54 -14.56
C ALA A 10 1.03 16.43 -14.89
N ALA A 11 1.38 15.17 -14.62
CA ALA A 11 0.46 14.05 -14.79
C ALA A 11 -0.77 14.16 -13.85
N GLY A 12 -0.58 14.57 -12.60
CA GLY A 12 -1.67 14.77 -11.63
C GLY A 12 -2.61 15.92 -12.01
N ALA A 13 -2.07 17.02 -12.50
CA ALA A 13 -2.88 18.12 -13.06
C ALA A 13 -3.69 17.64 -14.26
N ALA A 14 -3.07 16.88 -15.16
CA ALA A 14 -3.75 16.33 -16.33
C ALA A 14 -4.83 15.31 -15.97
N VAL A 15 -4.62 14.48 -14.94
CA VAL A 15 -5.67 13.61 -14.35
C VAL A 15 -6.84 14.44 -13.83
N SER A 16 -6.58 15.59 -13.20
CA SER A 16 -7.62 16.45 -12.63
C SER A 16 -8.55 17.07 -13.67
N PHE A 17 -8.09 17.24 -14.92
CA PHE A 17 -8.95 17.64 -16.04
C PHE A 17 -9.91 16.53 -16.53
N GLY A 18 -9.75 15.29 -16.07
CA GLY A 18 -10.69 14.18 -16.32
C GLY A 18 -10.61 13.54 -17.72
N ALA A 19 -10.08 14.24 -18.72
CA ALA A 19 -9.97 13.75 -20.09
C ALA A 19 -8.70 12.90 -20.32
N LEU A 20 -8.71 11.68 -19.80
CA LEU A 20 -7.57 10.76 -19.96
C LEU A 20 -7.51 10.17 -21.39
N PRO A 21 -6.35 10.08 -22.04
CA PRO A 21 -6.23 9.46 -23.36
C PRO A 21 -6.36 7.93 -23.28
N PRO A 22 -6.46 7.21 -24.42
CA PRO A 22 -6.52 5.75 -24.45
C PRO A 22 -5.27 5.08 -23.86
N LYS A 23 -4.07 5.65 -24.08
CA LYS A 23 -2.79 5.15 -23.57
C LYS A 23 -2.44 5.87 -22.26
N LEU A 24 -2.45 5.15 -21.15
CA LEU A 24 -2.29 5.72 -19.80
C LEU A 24 -0.86 5.71 -19.25
N ASN A 25 0.09 5.03 -19.90
CA ASN A 25 1.47 4.92 -19.43
C ASN A 25 2.16 6.27 -19.15
N PRO A 26 1.96 7.34 -19.96
CA PRO A 26 2.53 8.65 -19.67
C PRO A 26 2.04 9.30 -18.36
N PHE A 27 0.95 8.80 -17.77
CA PHE A 27 0.41 9.25 -16.49
C PHE A 27 0.77 8.28 -15.37
N ILE A 28 0.58 6.98 -15.62
CA ILE A 28 0.86 5.92 -14.65
C ILE A 28 2.31 5.93 -14.22
N GLN A 29 3.27 6.00 -15.16
CA GLN A 29 4.69 5.89 -14.82
C GLN A 29 5.20 7.03 -13.92
N PRO A 30 5.00 8.32 -14.26
CA PRO A 30 5.49 9.39 -13.40
C PRO A 30 4.80 9.40 -12.03
N LEU A 31 3.48 9.14 -11.99
CA LEU A 31 2.74 9.07 -10.72
C LEU A 31 3.21 7.91 -9.84
N MET A 32 3.28 6.69 -10.37
CA MET A 32 3.74 5.52 -9.60
C MET A 32 5.22 5.63 -9.20
N SER A 33 6.06 6.27 -10.02
CA SER A 33 7.47 6.53 -9.67
C SER A 33 7.56 7.48 -8.47
N SER A 34 6.75 8.54 -8.44
CA SER A 34 6.68 9.47 -7.31
C SER A 34 6.12 8.77 -6.06
N VAL A 35 5.03 7.99 -6.18
CA VAL A 35 4.52 7.17 -5.07
C VAL A 35 5.59 6.25 -4.50
N ARG A 36 6.43 5.64 -5.34
CA ARG A 36 7.46 4.69 -4.89
C ARG A 36 8.69 5.31 -4.25
N ARG A 37 9.10 6.50 -4.70
CA ARG A 37 10.47 7.02 -4.47
C ARG A 37 10.53 8.42 -3.88
N GLU A 38 9.41 9.14 -3.82
CA GLU A 38 9.38 10.51 -3.30
C GLU A 38 9.58 10.51 -1.79
N ARG A 39 10.61 11.22 -1.31
CA ARG A 39 10.94 11.29 0.13
C ARG A 39 10.20 12.43 0.83
N ASP A 40 9.77 13.44 0.08
CA ASP A 40 8.90 14.48 0.61
C ASP A 40 7.48 13.92 0.76
N LEU A 41 7.02 13.82 2.00
CA LEU A 41 5.74 13.19 2.33
C LEU A 41 4.55 13.90 1.66
N GLU A 42 4.62 15.22 1.50
CA GLU A 42 3.52 15.99 0.92
C GLU A 42 3.46 15.80 -0.60
N LEU A 43 4.60 15.81 -1.30
CA LEU A 43 4.68 15.48 -2.72
C LEU A 43 4.25 14.03 -2.97
N GLN A 44 4.70 13.09 -2.14
CA GLN A 44 4.31 11.68 -2.24
C GLN A 44 2.80 11.50 -2.05
N ARG A 45 2.21 12.19 -1.06
CA ARG A 45 0.76 12.21 -0.82
C ARG A 45 -0.03 12.81 -1.98
N ARG A 46 0.45 13.88 -2.60
CA ARG A 46 -0.17 14.47 -3.81
C ARG A 46 -0.15 13.51 -5.00
N ALA A 47 0.96 12.79 -5.19
CA ALA A 47 1.04 11.75 -6.21
C ALA A 47 0.04 10.61 -5.91
N ALA A 48 -0.06 10.18 -4.65
CA ALA A 48 -1.02 9.16 -4.22
C ALA A 48 -2.48 9.56 -4.48
N ASN A 49 -2.86 10.80 -4.15
CA ASN A 49 -4.18 11.33 -4.46
C ASN A 49 -4.47 11.36 -5.96
N SER A 50 -3.46 11.72 -6.76
CA SER A 50 -3.57 11.72 -8.23
C SER A 50 -3.75 10.31 -8.79
N VAL A 51 -3.05 9.29 -8.24
CA VAL A 51 -3.27 7.88 -8.60
C VAL A 51 -4.70 7.45 -8.25
N ALA A 52 -5.20 7.79 -7.06
CA ALA A 52 -6.56 7.47 -6.65
C ALA A 52 -7.61 8.11 -7.58
N ALA A 53 -7.43 9.38 -7.95
CA ALA A 53 -8.30 10.07 -8.91
C ALA A 53 -8.26 9.40 -10.30
N MET A 54 -7.07 9.01 -10.77
CA MET A 54 -6.91 8.30 -12.03
C MET A 54 -7.60 6.93 -12.01
N ILE A 55 -7.47 6.16 -10.92
CA ILE A 55 -8.18 4.88 -10.73
C ILE A 55 -9.70 5.08 -10.81
N LYS A 56 -10.22 6.16 -10.20
CA LYS A 56 -11.65 6.52 -10.27
C LYS A 56 -12.11 6.83 -11.70
N LEU A 57 -11.36 7.64 -12.44
CA LEU A 57 -11.64 7.93 -13.85
C LEU A 57 -11.54 6.69 -14.76
N CYS A 58 -10.80 5.67 -14.32
CA CYS A 58 -10.61 4.43 -15.04
C CYS A 58 -11.53 3.29 -14.60
N ALA A 59 -12.44 3.52 -13.64
CA ALA A 59 -13.32 2.48 -13.10
C ALA A 59 -14.21 1.83 -14.16
N ASP A 60 -14.76 2.64 -15.08
CA ASP A 60 -15.67 2.16 -16.13
C ASP A 60 -14.96 1.90 -17.48
N ARG A 61 -13.63 2.06 -17.54
CA ARG A 61 -12.86 1.81 -18.78
C ARG A 61 -12.78 0.33 -19.11
N LYS A 62 -12.80 0.01 -20.40
CA LYS A 62 -12.57 -1.35 -20.92
C LYS A 62 -11.51 -1.32 -22.03
N PRO A 63 -10.34 -1.95 -21.84
CA PRO A 63 -9.84 -2.57 -20.62
C PRO A 63 -9.49 -1.54 -19.52
N SER A 64 -9.69 -1.88 -18.25
CA SER A 64 -9.30 -1.04 -17.11
C SER A 64 -7.86 -1.34 -16.67
N PRO A 65 -7.03 -0.33 -16.35
CA PRO A 65 -5.72 -0.54 -15.73
C PRO A 65 -5.79 -0.88 -14.23
N ASN A 66 -6.97 -0.75 -13.61
CA ASN A 66 -7.12 -0.68 -12.16
C ASN A 66 -6.62 -1.94 -11.46
N ASP A 67 -7.01 -3.14 -11.91
CA ASP A 67 -6.61 -4.40 -11.27
C ASP A 67 -5.09 -4.55 -11.18
N LYS A 68 -4.38 -4.17 -12.26
CA LYS A 68 -2.91 -4.22 -12.30
C LYS A 68 -2.29 -3.17 -11.39
N LEU A 69 -2.86 -1.96 -11.35
CA LEU A 69 -2.39 -0.89 -10.46
C LEU A 69 -2.57 -1.26 -9.00
N LEU A 70 -3.75 -1.74 -8.62
CA LEU A 70 -4.08 -2.15 -7.25
C LEU A 70 -3.15 -3.27 -6.78
N LYS A 71 -2.88 -4.27 -7.62
CA LYS A 71 -1.90 -5.32 -7.30
C LYS A 71 -0.48 -4.78 -7.12
N ASN A 72 -0.06 -3.80 -7.93
CA ASN A 72 1.27 -3.20 -7.78
C ASN A 72 1.38 -2.40 -6.47
N ILE A 73 0.34 -1.61 -6.17
CA ILE A 73 0.25 -0.81 -4.94
C ILE A 73 0.24 -1.73 -3.72
N SER A 74 -0.50 -2.85 -3.73
CA SER A 74 -0.52 -3.78 -2.60
C SER A 74 0.85 -4.44 -2.36
N ILE A 75 1.55 -4.85 -3.42
CA ILE A 75 2.92 -5.38 -3.30
C ILE A 75 3.86 -4.35 -2.67
N MET A 76 3.71 -3.06 -3.03
CA MET A 76 4.50 -1.99 -2.43
C MET A 76 4.14 -1.76 -0.95
N ALA A 77 2.85 -1.77 -0.60
CA ALA A 77 2.36 -1.57 0.75
C ALA A 77 2.76 -2.70 1.72
N CYS A 78 2.97 -3.91 1.19
CA CYS A 78 3.45 -5.07 1.95
C CYS A 78 4.94 -5.34 1.69
N GLY A 79 5.68 -4.37 1.14
CA GLY A 79 7.04 -4.55 0.64
C GLY A 79 8.13 -4.46 1.71
N ASP A 80 7.88 -3.70 2.78
CA ASP A 80 8.87 -3.46 3.84
C ASP A 80 8.81 -4.56 4.91
N ILE A 81 9.89 -5.34 5.01
CA ILE A 81 10.01 -6.47 5.94
C ILE A 81 9.98 -6.00 7.40
N LYS A 82 10.36 -4.75 7.69
CA LYS A 82 10.25 -4.17 9.03
C LYS A 82 8.81 -3.96 9.47
N GLU A 83 7.89 -3.80 8.52
CA GLU A 83 6.47 -3.56 8.79
C GLU A 83 5.60 -4.80 8.52
N THR A 84 5.95 -5.58 7.50
CA THR A 84 5.19 -6.74 7.03
C THR A 84 6.10 -7.94 6.95
N LEU A 85 5.91 -8.87 7.88
CA LEU A 85 6.73 -10.07 7.99
C LEU A 85 6.65 -10.95 6.74
N ARG A 86 7.72 -11.72 6.51
CA ARG A 86 7.77 -12.73 5.45
C ARG A 86 7.54 -14.11 6.02
N ALA A 87 6.56 -14.83 5.48
CA ALA A 87 6.27 -16.19 5.87
C ALA A 87 7.52 -17.08 5.71
N GLY A 88 7.82 -17.88 6.74
CA GLY A 88 8.99 -18.77 6.77
C GLY A 88 10.31 -18.11 7.20
N VAL A 89 10.34 -16.79 7.45
CA VAL A 89 11.48 -16.15 8.12
C VAL A 89 11.30 -16.34 9.63
N LYS A 90 12.24 -17.01 10.28
CA LYS A 90 12.28 -17.09 11.75
C LYS A 90 12.54 -15.69 12.30
N GLU A 91 11.79 -15.30 13.33
CA GLU A 91 12.03 -14.05 14.07
C GLU A 91 13.52 -13.96 14.42
N VAL A 92 14.18 -12.89 13.99
CA VAL A 92 15.48 -12.54 14.54
C VAL A 92 15.14 -11.84 15.87
N PRO A 93 15.58 -12.37 17.03
CA PRO A 93 15.31 -11.73 18.32
C PRO A 93 15.76 -10.27 18.30
N GLU A 94 14.94 -9.37 18.86
CA GLU A 94 15.25 -7.93 18.93
C GLU A 94 16.58 -7.63 19.65
N GLU A 95 17.12 -8.59 20.41
CA GLU A 95 18.39 -8.50 21.12
C GLU A 95 19.63 -8.61 20.20
N ASP A 96 19.58 -9.41 19.12
CA ASP A 96 20.72 -9.59 18.20
C ASP A 96 20.98 -8.36 17.30
N VAL A 97 20.02 -7.43 17.20
CA VAL A 97 20.18 -6.17 16.48
C VAL A 97 21.00 -5.15 17.30
N LYS A 98 21.02 -5.28 18.62
CA LYS A 98 21.75 -4.36 19.52
C LYS A 98 23.22 -4.72 19.67
N ASP A 99 23.59 -5.99 19.58
CA ASP A 99 24.98 -6.43 19.75
C ASP A 99 25.88 -6.18 18.52
N ALA A 100 25.30 -6.01 17.33
CA ALA A 100 26.03 -5.51 16.16
C ALA A 100 26.40 -4.01 16.28
N LYS A 101 25.71 -3.23 17.14
CA LYS A 101 25.97 -1.79 17.36
C LYS A 101 27.15 -1.49 18.30
N LYS A 102 27.80 -2.51 18.90
CA LYS A 102 28.86 -2.33 19.91
C LYS A 102 30.31 -2.44 19.42
N LYS A 103 30.57 -2.54 18.11
CA LYS A 103 31.94 -2.44 17.55
C LYS A 103 32.07 -1.26 16.60
N GLY A 104 31.99 -0.05 17.16
CA GLY A 104 32.16 1.19 16.41
C GLY A 104 32.16 2.42 17.31
N ALA A 105 33.02 2.43 18.33
CA ALA A 105 33.23 3.63 19.12
C ALA A 105 34.00 4.67 18.28
N ASN A 106 33.30 5.67 17.76
CA ASN A 106 33.74 7.05 17.84
C ASN A 106 32.56 8.02 17.65
N GLY A 107 32.54 9.05 18.49
CA GLY A 107 31.37 9.86 18.79
C GLY A 107 30.73 10.61 17.63
N GLY A 108 29.40 10.72 17.69
CA GLY A 108 28.63 11.67 16.89
C GLY A 108 27.16 11.27 16.71
N VAL A 109 26.28 11.93 17.48
CA VAL A 109 24.99 12.51 17.03
C VAL A 109 23.97 11.57 16.33
N VAL A 110 22.83 11.37 17.01
CA VAL A 110 21.51 10.79 16.60
C VAL A 110 21.51 9.54 15.72
N ASP A 111 20.80 8.51 16.18
CA ASP A 111 20.30 7.38 15.37
C ASP A 111 19.28 7.97 14.38
N ASP A 112 19.74 8.63 13.32
CA ASP A 112 18.90 8.96 12.17
C ASP A 112 18.47 7.62 11.59
N GLU A 113 17.23 7.22 11.89
CA GLU A 113 16.59 6.05 11.29
C GLU A 113 16.65 6.22 9.77
N GLU A 114 17.62 5.57 9.14
CA GLU A 114 17.87 5.73 7.72
C GLU A 114 16.60 5.37 6.96
N ILE A 115 15.99 6.37 6.32
CA ILE A 115 14.75 6.22 5.56
C ILE A 115 15.04 5.28 4.38
N SER A 116 14.65 4.01 4.55
CA SER A 116 14.89 2.96 3.55
C SER A 116 13.99 3.15 2.33
N GLU A 117 14.44 2.70 1.15
CA GLU A 117 13.60 2.74 -0.05
C GLU A 117 12.33 1.89 0.11
N ALA A 118 12.41 0.80 0.88
CA ALA A 118 11.26 -0.05 1.19
C ALA A 118 10.22 0.70 2.04
N MET A 119 10.66 1.44 3.06
CA MET A 119 9.80 2.29 3.87
C MET A 119 9.13 3.38 3.03
N VAL A 120 9.90 4.09 2.19
CA VAL A 120 9.35 5.12 1.30
C VAL A 120 8.30 4.54 0.35
N SER A 121 8.63 3.41 -0.30
CA SER A 121 7.72 2.73 -1.21
C SER A 121 6.44 2.27 -0.51
N ARG A 122 6.55 1.77 0.73
CA ARG A 122 5.41 1.39 1.56
C ARG A 122 4.52 2.58 1.85
N LEU A 123 5.07 3.65 2.42
CA LEU A 123 4.30 4.83 2.85
C LEU A 123 3.51 5.45 1.69
N GLY A 124 4.11 5.56 0.51
CA GLY A 124 3.41 6.04 -0.67
C GLY A 124 2.27 5.12 -1.11
N ALA A 125 2.47 3.81 -1.05
CA ALA A 125 1.43 2.84 -1.38
C ALA A 125 0.28 2.85 -0.38
N GLU A 126 0.57 2.97 0.93
CA GLU A 126 -0.43 3.13 1.97
C GLU A 126 -1.24 4.43 1.77
N ALA A 127 -0.57 5.54 1.44
CA ALA A 127 -1.23 6.78 1.09
C ALA A 127 -2.17 6.62 -0.12
N CYS A 128 -1.75 5.87 -1.15
CA CYS A 128 -2.61 5.53 -2.29
C CYS A 128 -3.87 4.77 -1.84
N ILE A 129 -3.71 3.72 -1.04
CA ILE A 129 -4.84 2.91 -0.55
C ILE A 129 -5.81 3.78 0.24
N ARG A 130 -5.31 4.62 1.15
CA ARG A 130 -6.15 5.55 1.92
C ARG A 130 -6.89 6.52 1.02
N ALA A 131 -6.22 7.11 0.03
CA ALA A 131 -6.83 8.03 -0.93
C ALA A 131 -7.89 7.35 -1.81
N ILE A 132 -7.66 6.10 -2.23
CA ILE A 132 -8.63 5.29 -2.98
C ILE A 132 -9.89 5.07 -2.12
N CYS A 133 -9.71 4.61 -0.87
CA CYS A 133 -10.83 4.35 0.03
C CYS A 133 -11.64 5.62 0.31
N ALA A 134 -10.97 6.75 0.53
CA ALA A 134 -11.64 8.04 0.71
C ALA A 134 -12.41 8.50 -0.55
N SER A 135 -11.85 8.26 -1.75
CA SER A 135 -12.42 8.72 -3.02
C SER A 135 -13.64 7.91 -3.48
N PHE A 136 -13.67 6.61 -3.19
CA PHE A 136 -14.79 5.73 -3.51
C PHE A 136 -15.80 5.58 -2.37
N GLY A 137 -15.40 5.89 -1.13
CA GLY A 137 -16.28 5.82 0.03
C GLY A 137 -16.85 4.42 0.24
N GLY A 138 -18.16 4.36 0.50
CA GLY A 138 -18.89 3.10 0.72
C GLY A 138 -18.86 2.13 -0.47
N ASP A 139 -18.61 2.64 -1.67
CA ASP A 139 -18.65 1.87 -2.92
C ASP A 139 -17.29 1.30 -3.33
N VAL A 140 -16.26 1.42 -2.48
CA VAL A 140 -14.89 1.03 -2.85
C VAL A 140 -14.79 -0.42 -3.33
N PHE A 141 -15.43 -1.36 -2.65
CA PHE A 141 -15.36 -2.77 -3.03
C PHE A 141 -16.30 -3.15 -4.18
N SER A 142 -17.44 -2.47 -4.31
CA SER A 142 -18.36 -2.70 -5.45
C SER A 142 -17.76 -2.16 -6.76
N LYS A 143 -17.05 -1.03 -6.70
CA LYS A 143 -16.38 -0.43 -7.86
C LYS A 143 -14.98 -1.00 -8.12
N LEU A 144 -14.28 -1.49 -7.10
CA LEU A 144 -12.95 -2.10 -7.22
C LEU A 144 -12.94 -3.49 -6.56
N PRO A 145 -13.56 -4.52 -7.17
CA PRO A 145 -13.59 -5.88 -6.60
C PRO A 145 -12.20 -6.50 -6.40
N ALA A 146 -11.22 -6.10 -7.20
CA ALA A 146 -9.83 -6.51 -7.02
C ALA A 146 -9.26 -6.05 -5.66
N LEU A 147 -9.69 -4.90 -5.14
CA LEU A 147 -9.26 -4.43 -3.83
C LEU A 147 -9.86 -5.29 -2.70
N GLU A 148 -11.12 -5.71 -2.81
CA GLU A 148 -11.73 -6.63 -1.84
C GLU A 148 -10.98 -7.97 -1.79
N LYS A 149 -10.58 -8.49 -2.96
CA LYS A 149 -9.77 -9.72 -3.06
C LYS A 149 -8.37 -9.59 -2.44
N ILE A 150 -7.82 -8.39 -2.39
CA ILE A 150 -6.50 -8.11 -1.81
C ILE A 150 -6.60 -7.88 -0.30
N ILE A 151 -7.61 -7.16 0.16
CA ILE A 151 -7.71 -6.72 1.57
C ILE A 151 -8.51 -7.71 2.42
N VAL A 152 -9.70 -8.10 1.94
CA VAL A 152 -10.71 -8.78 2.75
C VAL A 152 -10.62 -10.29 2.60
N ALA A 153 -10.57 -10.77 1.35
CA ALA A 153 -10.65 -12.20 1.06
C ALA A 153 -9.57 -13.06 1.75
N PRO A 154 -8.29 -12.62 1.85
CA PRO A 154 -7.25 -13.42 2.52
C PRO A 154 -7.47 -13.61 4.01
N VAL A 155 -8.18 -12.66 4.65
CA VAL A 155 -8.37 -12.65 6.10
C VAL A 155 -9.65 -13.36 6.49
N VAL A 156 -10.73 -13.16 5.72
CA VAL A 156 -11.98 -13.90 5.92
C VAL A 156 -11.82 -15.38 5.58
N ASN A 157 -10.98 -15.72 4.59
CA ASN A 157 -10.66 -17.09 4.20
C ASN A 157 -9.23 -17.44 4.61
N ALA A 158 -8.89 -17.18 5.87
CA ALA A 158 -7.55 -17.46 6.38
C ALA A 158 -7.17 -18.93 6.12
N PRO A 159 -5.96 -19.19 5.60
CA PRO A 159 -5.49 -20.55 5.39
C PRO A 159 -5.26 -21.26 6.73
N ALA A 160 -5.28 -22.60 6.71
CA ALA A 160 -4.82 -23.39 7.85
C ALA A 160 -3.32 -23.17 8.09
N GLU A 161 -2.84 -23.39 9.33
CA GLU A 161 -1.43 -23.26 9.68
C GLU A 161 -0.51 -24.18 8.85
N SER A 162 -1.03 -25.31 8.40
CA SER A 162 -0.31 -26.28 7.55
C SER A 162 -0.27 -25.89 6.07
N ALA A 163 -0.83 -24.73 5.69
CA ALA A 163 -0.82 -24.27 4.31
C ALA A 163 0.60 -23.89 3.85
N ASP A 164 0.76 -23.75 2.54
CA ASP A 164 2.04 -23.32 1.99
C ASP A 164 2.38 -21.87 2.39
N LEU A 165 3.67 -21.53 2.30
CA LEU A 165 4.16 -20.19 2.67
C LEU A 165 3.53 -19.06 1.84
N LEU A 166 3.07 -19.34 0.62
CA LEU A 166 2.45 -18.33 -0.23
C LEU A 166 1.05 -17.97 0.27
N ALA A 167 0.27 -18.97 0.69
CA ALA A 167 -1.03 -18.76 1.31
C ALA A 167 -0.89 -17.99 2.63
N ILE A 168 0.08 -18.38 3.47
CA ILE A 168 0.39 -17.67 4.72
C ILE A 168 0.81 -16.23 4.45
N GLN A 169 1.67 -15.99 3.45
CA GLN A 169 2.06 -14.62 3.08
C GLN A 169 0.87 -13.80 2.60
N THR A 170 -0.07 -14.42 1.88
CA THR A 170 -1.28 -13.76 1.38
C THR A 170 -2.18 -13.31 2.54
N LEU A 171 -2.28 -14.11 3.61
CA LEU A 171 -2.92 -13.70 4.87
C LEU A 171 -2.19 -12.53 5.52
N VAL A 172 -0.87 -12.61 5.70
CA VAL A 172 -0.05 -11.55 6.31
C VAL A 172 -0.18 -10.23 5.56
N ASP A 173 -0.14 -10.27 4.23
CA ASP A 173 -0.34 -9.11 3.37
C ASP A 173 -1.76 -8.55 3.52
N GLY A 174 -2.79 -9.41 3.62
CA GLY A 174 -4.16 -8.99 3.90
C GLY A 174 -4.31 -8.27 5.24
N LEU A 175 -3.67 -8.78 6.30
CA LEU A 175 -3.64 -8.16 7.63
C LEU A 175 -2.97 -6.79 7.60
N GLN A 176 -1.83 -6.64 6.91
CA GLN A 176 -1.19 -5.35 6.68
C GLN A 176 -2.15 -4.37 6.00
N MET A 177 -2.86 -4.83 4.97
CA MET A 177 -3.79 -3.97 4.22
C MET A 177 -5.01 -3.54 5.05
N ILE A 178 -5.51 -4.39 5.95
CA ILE A 178 -6.60 -4.04 6.89
C ILE A 178 -6.14 -2.93 7.85
N LYS A 179 -4.91 -2.97 8.36
CA LYS A 179 -4.36 -1.89 9.19
C LYS A 179 -4.38 -0.53 8.47
N VAL A 180 -4.16 -0.53 7.16
CA VAL A 180 -4.17 0.68 6.33
C VAL A 180 -5.60 1.15 6.03
N PHE A 181 -6.48 0.22 5.63
CA PHE A 181 -7.87 0.50 5.24
C PHE A 181 -8.78 0.84 6.44
N GLY A 182 -8.71 0.06 7.52
CA GLY A 182 -9.64 0.11 8.65
C GLY A 182 -9.86 1.51 9.22
N PRO A 183 -8.80 2.29 9.53
CA PRO A 183 -8.94 3.64 10.08
C PRO A 183 -9.60 4.66 9.15
N VAL A 184 -9.63 4.40 7.84
CA VAL A 184 -10.17 5.32 6.82
C VAL A 184 -11.40 4.75 6.09
N ALA A 185 -11.93 3.62 6.57
CA ALA A 185 -13.09 3.00 5.99
C ALA A 185 -14.32 3.92 6.13
N HIS A 186 -15.10 4.02 5.05
CA HIS A 186 -16.35 4.78 5.07
C HIS A 186 -17.31 4.20 6.11
N GLU A 187 -18.17 5.04 6.70
CA GLU A 187 -19.06 4.64 7.78
C GLU A 187 -20.02 3.49 7.40
N SER A 188 -20.44 3.44 6.13
CA SER A 188 -21.28 2.35 5.61
C SER A 188 -20.57 0.99 5.59
N LEU A 189 -19.24 0.97 5.67
CA LEU A 189 -18.41 -0.24 5.72
C LEU A 189 -18.06 -0.66 7.15
N ARG A 190 -18.56 0.02 8.19
CA ARG A 190 -18.27 -0.32 9.60
C ARG A 190 -18.57 -1.79 9.93
N ALA A 191 -19.70 -2.31 9.49
CA ALA A 191 -20.06 -3.71 9.72
C ALA A 191 -19.04 -4.68 9.10
N LYS A 192 -18.61 -4.39 7.85
CA LYS A 192 -17.57 -5.16 7.16
C LYS A 192 -16.22 -5.05 7.89
N VAL A 193 -15.84 -3.88 8.38
CA VAL A 193 -14.60 -3.72 9.17
C VAL A 193 -14.66 -4.58 10.43
N ILE A 194 -15.76 -4.57 11.18
CA ILE A 194 -15.92 -5.40 12.38
C ILE A 194 -15.83 -6.89 12.05
N GLU A 195 -16.51 -7.34 10.99
CA GLU A 195 -16.47 -8.72 10.51
C GLU A 195 -15.03 -9.16 10.20
N VAL A 196 -14.32 -8.37 9.41
CA VAL A 196 -12.95 -8.66 8.98
C VAL A 196 -11.97 -8.59 10.16
N THR A 197 -12.15 -7.66 11.09
CA THR A 197 -11.34 -7.60 12.31
C THR A 197 -11.55 -8.84 13.19
N ARG A 198 -12.78 -9.36 13.32
CA ARG A 198 -13.02 -10.63 14.03
C ARG A 198 -12.32 -11.80 13.35
N ALA A 199 -12.40 -11.88 12.03
CA ALA A 199 -11.69 -12.91 11.26
C ALA A 199 -10.16 -12.81 11.43
N ALA A 200 -9.62 -11.58 11.45
CA ALA A 200 -8.20 -11.33 11.71
C ALA A 200 -7.75 -11.88 13.06
N PHE A 201 -8.53 -11.66 14.12
CA PHE A 201 -8.22 -12.22 15.44
C PHE A 201 -8.34 -13.75 15.47
N ALA A 202 -9.33 -14.32 14.78
CA ALA A 202 -9.48 -15.77 14.68
C ALA A 202 -8.32 -16.43 13.92
N ALA A 203 -7.75 -15.75 12.92
CA ALA A 203 -6.60 -16.23 12.17
C ALA A 203 -5.27 -16.14 12.95
N ALA A 204 -5.25 -15.45 14.09
CA ALA A 204 -4.07 -15.27 14.95
C ALA A 204 -4.09 -16.19 16.19
N MET A 205 -5.18 -16.93 16.42
CA MET A 205 -5.36 -17.89 17.52
C MET A 205 -5.28 -19.31 17.01
#